data_AF-M3UZ53-F1
#
_entry.id   AF-M3UZ53-F1
#
_cell.length_a   1.000
_cell.length_b   1.000
_cell.length_c   1.000
_cell.angle_alpha   90.00
_cell.angle_beta   90.00
_cell.angle_gamma   90.00
#
_symmetry.space_group_name_H-M   'P 1'
#
loop_
_entity.id
_entity.type
_entity.pdbx_description
1 polymer ?
#
loop_
_entity_poly.entity_id
_entity_poly.type
_entity_poly.pdbx_seq_one_letter_code
_entity_poly.pdbx_strand_id
1 'polypeptide(L)'
;MAGAYTPDRSGVARMLASNGMRAFAQSTADAAAITVAARLPRLTGDLVESVAARAVRGRDGRWVGEVEATAPHAAAVEFGNRTSKARHVLRDVAKEFGS
;
A
#
# COMPACT_ATOMS: atom_id res chain seq x y z
N MET A 1 33.12 25.78 -9.23
CA MET A 1 31.72 26.15 -8.91
C MET A 1 30.86 24.91 -9.08
N ALA A 2 30.35 24.34 -7.99
CA ALA A 2 29.35 23.28 -8.11
C ALA A 2 28.05 23.95 -8.57
N GLY A 3 27.60 23.67 -9.79
CA GLY A 3 26.33 24.17 -10.30
C GLY A 3 25.20 23.65 -9.42
N ALA A 4 24.33 24.54 -8.95
CA ALA A 4 23.16 24.15 -8.17
C ALA A 4 22.30 23.21 -9.03
N TYR A 5 22.18 21.95 -8.59
CA TYR A 5 21.28 21.01 -9.23
C TYR A 5 19.85 21.55 -9.14
N THR A 6 19.24 21.78 -10.31
CA THR A 6 17.83 22.15 -10.40
C THR A 6 17.04 20.91 -10.79
N PRO A 7 16.17 20.38 -9.90
CA PRO A 7 15.40 19.18 -10.21
C PRO A 7 14.42 19.43 -11.35
N ASP A 8 14.44 18.59 -12.40
CA ASP A 8 13.40 18.58 -13.42
C ASP A 8 12.13 17.90 -12.87
N ARG A 9 11.33 18.69 -12.15
CA ARG A 9 10.07 18.22 -11.56
C ARG A 9 9.08 17.75 -12.62
N SER A 10 9.12 18.33 -13.83
CA SER A 10 8.21 18.01 -14.92
C SER A 10 8.53 16.66 -15.55
N GLY A 11 9.81 16.38 -15.79
CA GLY A 11 10.30 15.09 -16.24
C GLY A 11 10.02 13.99 -15.23
N VAL A 12 10.25 14.25 -13.95
CA VAL A 12 9.93 13.30 -12.86
C VAL A 12 8.44 13.00 -12.80
N ALA A 13 7.57 14.01 -12.90
CA ALA A 13 6.12 13.78 -12.91
C ALA A 13 5.68 12.91 -14.10
N ARG A 14 6.21 13.17 -15.30
CA ARG A 14 5.94 12.35 -16.50
C ARG A 14 6.46 10.91 -16.34
N MET A 15 7.64 10.74 -15.75
CA MET A 15 8.21 9.44 -15.46
C MET A 15 7.29 8.64 -14.52
N LEU A 16 6.84 9.26 -13.43
CA LEU A 16 5.91 8.64 -12.46
C LEU A 16 4.54 8.28 -13.06
N ALA A 17 4.13 9.00 -14.11
CA ALA A 17 2.93 8.70 -14.90
C ALA A 17 3.20 7.76 -16.09
N SER A 18 4.44 7.35 -16.36
CA SER A 18 4.76 6.48 -17.48
C SER A 18 4.30 5.04 -17.23
N ASN A 19 4.03 4.26 -18.29
CA ASN A 19 3.69 2.85 -18.15
C ASN A 19 4.85 2.01 -17.58
N GLY A 20 6.10 2.47 -17.70
CA GLY A 20 7.26 1.83 -17.06
C GLY A 20 7.14 1.76 -15.54
N MET A 21 6.46 2.74 -14.92
CA MET A 21 6.25 2.78 -13.47
C MET A 21 5.09 1.88 -13.00
N ARG A 22 4.28 1.34 -13.91
CA ARG A 22 3.18 0.42 -13.56
C ARG A 22 3.71 -0.84 -12.88
N ALA A 23 4.77 -1.44 -13.43
CA ALA A 23 5.36 -2.67 -12.89
C ALA A 23 5.95 -2.44 -11.49
N PHE A 24 6.58 -1.28 -11.29
CA PHE A 24 7.08 -0.88 -9.97
C PHE A 24 5.93 -0.72 -8.97
N ALA A 25 4.89 0.03 -9.33
CA ALA A 25 3.72 0.22 -8.48
C ALA A 25 3.01 -1.10 -8.15
N GLN A 26 2.94 -2.04 -9.10
CA GLN A 26 2.39 -3.37 -8.87
C GLN A 26 3.26 -4.16 -7.89
N SER A 27 4.57 -4.19 -8.10
CA SER A 27 5.50 -4.90 -7.21
C SER A 27 5.45 -4.36 -5.77
N THR A 28 5.33 -3.04 -5.60
CA THR A 28 5.12 -2.44 -4.28
C THR A 28 3.78 -2.86 -3.67
N ALA A 29 2.70 -2.89 -4.46
CA ALA A 29 1.39 -3.33 -4.00
C ALA A 29 1.41 -4.81 -3.57
N ASP A 30 2.07 -5.68 -4.33
CA ASP A 30 2.19 -7.11 -4.03
C ASP A 30 2.96 -7.33 -2.72
N ALA A 31 4.08 -6.62 -2.53
CA ALA A 31 4.85 -6.66 -1.30
C ALA A 31 4.04 -6.17 -0.09
N ALA A 32 3.27 -5.09 -0.26
CA ALA A 32 2.38 -4.59 0.77
C ALA A 32 1.26 -5.59 1.10
N ALA A 33 0.64 -6.24 0.11
CA ALA A 33 -0.37 -7.27 0.33
C ALA A 33 0.17 -8.48 1.11
N ILE A 34 1.37 -8.97 0.77
CA ILE A 34 2.05 -10.03 1.53
C ILE A 34 2.27 -9.59 2.99
N THR A 35 2.72 -8.35 3.20
CA THR A 35 2.97 -7.80 4.53
C THR A 35 1.69 -7.66 5.35
N VAL A 36 0.60 -7.23 4.71
CA VAL A 36 -0.73 -7.18 5.33
C VAL A 36 -1.17 -8.58 5.71
N ALA A 37 -1.17 -9.53 4.77
CA ALA A 37 -1.60 -10.91 5.02
C ALA A 37 -0.80 -11.58 6.16
N ALA A 38 0.50 -11.33 6.24
CA ALA A 38 1.34 -11.84 7.33
C ALA A 38 1.01 -11.24 8.71
N ARG A 39 0.48 -10.01 8.74
CA ARG A 39 0.13 -9.28 9.97
C ARG A 39 -1.33 -9.47 10.40
N LEU A 40 -2.18 -10.03 9.53
CA LEU A 40 -3.53 -10.40 9.90
C LEU A 40 -3.48 -11.56 10.92
N PRO A 41 -4.23 -11.48 12.03
CA PRO A 41 -4.26 -12.55 13.01
C PRO A 41 -4.85 -13.82 12.38
N ARG A 42 -4.05 -14.90 12.36
CA ARG A 42 -4.41 -16.24 11.83
C ARG A 42 -5.54 -16.97 12.59
N LEU A 43 -6.22 -16.29 13.53
CA LEU A 43 -7.23 -16.90 14.40
C LEU A 43 -8.46 -17.41 13.64
N THR A 44 -8.69 -16.90 12.42
CA THR A 44 -9.70 -17.40 11.49
C THR A 44 -8.99 -17.65 10.17
N GLY A 45 -8.74 -18.91 9.81
CA GLY A 45 -7.99 -19.32 8.61
C GLY A 45 -8.47 -18.69 7.28
N ASP A 46 -9.65 -18.07 7.29
CA ASP A 46 -10.31 -17.42 6.15
C ASP A 46 -9.68 -16.08 5.71
N LEU A 47 -8.72 -15.51 6.46
CA LEU A 47 -8.25 -14.13 6.21
C LEU A 47 -7.05 -14.01 5.26
N VAL A 48 -6.31 -15.08 4.97
CA VAL A 48 -5.10 -15.00 4.12
C VAL A 48 -5.45 -14.75 2.65
N GLU A 49 -6.59 -15.26 2.18
CA GLU A 49 -7.07 -15.03 0.81
C GLU A 49 -7.85 -13.71 0.65
N SER A 50 -7.98 -12.94 1.75
CA SER A 50 -8.79 -11.73 1.76
C SER A 50 -8.05 -10.48 1.31
N VAL A 51 -6.80 -10.57 0.85
CA VAL A 51 -6.00 -9.39 0.48
C VAL A 51 -5.68 -9.41 -1.02
N ALA A 52 -6.15 -8.40 -1.74
CA ALA A 52 -5.85 -8.18 -3.15
C ALA A 52 -4.93 -6.97 -3.33
N ALA A 53 -4.06 -7.02 -4.35
CA ALA A 53 -3.17 -5.92 -4.73
C ALA A 53 -3.29 -5.61 -6.21
N ARG A 54 -3.28 -4.33 -6.56
CA ARG A 54 -3.26 -3.86 -7.96
C ARG A 54 -2.60 -2.50 -8.09
N ALA A 55 -1.95 -2.28 -9.24
CA ALA A 55 -1.53 -0.94 -9.66
C ALA A 55 -2.70 -0.19 -10.29
N VAL A 56 -3.01 1.00 -9.76
CA VAL A 56 -4.05 1.88 -10.28
C VAL A 56 -3.51 3.27 -10.59
N ARG A 57 -4.29 4.07 -11.31
CA ARG A 57 -3.98 5.48 -11.55
C ARG A 57 -4.52 6.33 -10.40
N GLY A 58 -3.62 7.04 -9.73
CA GLY A 58 -3.98 8.05 -8.73
C GLY A 58 -4.66 9.26 -9.37
N ARG A 59 -5.24 10.13 -8.53
CA ARG A 59 -5.95 11.35 -8.98
C ARG A 59 -5.06 12.30 -9.78
N ASP A 60 -3.76 12.29 -9.52
CA ASP A 60 -2.73 13.07 -10.22
C ASP A 60 -2.16 12.37 -11.45
N GLY A 61 -2.75 11.24 -11.85
CA GLY A 61 -2.33 10.45 -13.00
C GLY A 61 -1.09 9.61 -12.75
N ARG A 62 -0.49 9.57 -11.55
CA ARG A 62 0.65 8.70 -11.26
C ARG A 62 0.18 7.25 -11.02
N TRP A 63 1.06 6.28 -11.27
CA TRP A 63 0.79 4.92 -10.81
C TRP A 63 0.93 4.84 -9.30
N VAL A 64 -0.05 4.22 -8.64
CA VAL A 64 -0.04 3.94 -7.21
C VAL A 64 -0.36 2.47 -6.99
N GLY A 65 0.26 1.87 -5.98
CA GLY A 65 -0.10 0.54 -5.51
C GLY A 65 -1.32 0.64 -4.60
N GLU A 66 -2.35 -0.13 -4.89
CA GLU A 66 -3.55 -0.25 -4.07
C GLU A 66 -3.61 -1.65 -3.47
N VAL A 67 -3.87 -1.73 -2.17
CA VAL A 67 -4.07 -2.98 -1.43
C VAL A 67 -5.44 -2.92 -0.79
N GLU A 68 -6.26 -3.92 -1.07
CA GLU A 68 -7.64 -4.03 -0.59
C GLU A 68 -7.78 -5.30 0.25
N ALA A 69 -8.38 -5.17 1.43
CA ALA A 69 -8.79 -6.32 2.24
C ALA A 69 -10.30 -6.55 2.05
N THR A 70 -10.68 -7.63 1.37
CA THR A 70 -12.06 -8.00 1.02
C THR A 70 -12.86 -8.57 2.20
N ALA A 71 -12.18 -9.00 3.27
CA ALA A 71 -12.82 -9.36 4.52
C ALA A 71 -12.88 -8.14 5.46
N PRO A 72 -14.08 -7.65 5.86
CA PRO A 72 -14.23 -6.50 6.74
C PRO A 72 -13.51 -6.67 8.10
N HIS A 73 -13.41 -7.92 8.57
CA HIS A 73 -12.75 -8.31 9.82
C HIS A 73 -11.21 -8.36 9.72
N ALA A 74 -10.65 -8.26 8.50
CA ALA A 74 -9.21 -8.15 8.26
C ALA A 74 -8.75 -6.68 8.23
N ALA A 75 -9.54 -5.76 7.68
CA ALA A 75 -9.21 -4.34 7.59
C ALA A 75 -9.15 -3.66 8.98
N ALA A 76 -9.98 -4.15 9.90
CA ALA A 76 -9.97 -3.76 11.29
C ALA A 76 -9.92 -5.03 12.14
N VAL A 77 -8.91 -5.16 12.99
CA VAL A 77 -9.03 -6.02 14.17
C VAL A 77 -10.01 -5.31 15.12
N GLU A 78 -11.28 -5.28 14.73
CA GLU A 78 -12.45 -4.73 15.43
C GLU A 78 -13.14 -5.86 16.21
N PHE A 79 -12.37 -6.64 16.95
CA PHE A 79 -12.90 -7.31 18.14
C PHE A 79 -12.10 -6.80 19.33
N GLY A 80 -12.44 -5.57 19.71
CA GLY A 80 -12.09 -5.05 21.02
C GLY A 80 -12.86 -5.81 22.09
N ASN A 81 -12.16 -6.64 22.87
CA ASN A 81 -12.41 -6.56 24.31
C ASN A 81 -12.10 -5.12 24.72
N ARG A 82 -12.97 -4.53 25.56
CA ARG A 82 -13.08 -3.10 25.97
C ARG A 82 -11.78 -2.39 26.46
N THR A 83 -10.62 -3.00 26.31
CA THR A 83 -9.31 -2.60 26.85
C THR A 83 -8.18 -2.50 25.83
N SER A 84 -8.35 -2.87 24.55
CA SER A 84 -7.27 -2.83 23.55
C SER A 84 -7.51 -1.79 22.45
N LYS A 85 -6.50 -0.98 22.12
CA LYS A 85 -6.52 -0.02 21.00
C LYS A 85 -6.71 -0.80 19.70
N ALA A 86 -7.77 -0.50 18.95
CA ALA A 86 -7.98 -1.05 17.61
C ALA A 86 -6.73 -0.79 16.74
N ARG A 87 -6.17 -1.85 16.13
CA ARG A 87 -5.01 -1.75 15.24
C ARG A 87 -5.47 -1.79 13.79
N HIS A 88 -5.13 -0.76 13.03
CA HIS A 88 -5.43 -0.66 11.60
C HIS A 88 -4.25 -1.19 10.78
N VAL A 89 -4.25 -2.49 10.47
CA VAL A 89 -3.14 -3.17 9.78
C VAL A 89 -2.81 -2.50 8.43
N LEU A 90 -3.82 -2.19 7.62
CA LEU A 90 -3.63 -1.50 6.33
C LEU A 90 -2.96 -0.14 6.50
N ARG A 91 -3.35 0.62 7.53
CA ARG A 91 -2.78 1.94 7.80
C ARG A 91 -1.34 1.84 8.30
N ASP A 92 -1.04 0.86 9.13
CA ASP A 92 0.32 0.63 9.64
C ASP A 92 1.27 0.26 8.49
N VAL A 93 0.86 -0.66 7.62
CA VAL A 93 1.66 -1.05 6.44
C VAL A 93 1.79 0.13 5.48
N ALA A 94 0.73 0.88 5.20
CA ALA A 94 0.80 2.06 4.33
C ALA A 94 1.82 3.10 4.82
N LYS A 95 1.98 3.27 6.14
CA LYS A 95 3.00 4.17 6.70
C LYS A 95 4.43 3.69 6.47
N GLU A 96 4.66 2.37 6.53
CA GLU A 96 5.99 1.79 6.31
C GLU A 96 6.44 1.87 4.84
N PHE A 97 5.48 1.80 3.91
CA PHE A 97 5.75 1.90 2.47
C PHE A 97 5.69 3.35 1.95
N GLY A 98 5.07 4.26 2.69
CA GLY A 98 4.93 5.67 2.32
C GLY A 98 6.01 6.60 2.91
N SER A 99 6.92 6.07 3.72
CA SER A 99 8.06 6.79 4.35
C SER A 99 9.34 6.68 3.54
#